data_AF-A0AAV6WP81-F1
#
_entry.id   AF-A0AAV6WP81-F1
#
_cell.length_a   1.000
_cell.length_b   1.000
_cell.length_c   1.000
_cell.angle_alpha   90.00
_cell.angle_beta   90.00
_cell.angle_gamma   90.00
#
_symmetry.space_group_name_H-M   'P 1'
#
loop_
_entity.id
_entity.type
_entity.pdbx_description
1 polymer ?
#
loop_
_entity_poly.entity_id
_entity_poly.type
_entity_poly.pdbx_seq_one_letter_code
_entity_poly.pdbx_strand_id
1 'polypeptide(L)'
;MNWYKSPDYYIGLTSFKVNGKSVPLNRTLLAIDENGFGGTRLSTSKPYSVLQSSIFEALRDAFMKESGALNLTLIKPVEPFEVCYGAERITSTTMGPRVPTIDLVLQSDEVYWRIYGSNSMVRIRSENVDGWCLGFVDGGLEPKSSIVIGAHQFEDNLLQFD
;
A
#
# COMPACT_ATOMS: atom_id res chain seq x y z
N MET A 1 25.11 -20.89 11.70
CA MET A 1 23.68 -20.59 11.49
C MET A 1 23.15 -21.53 10.41
N ASN A 2 22.14 -22.34 10.72
CA ASN A 2 21.44 -23.10 9.68
C ASN A 2 20.52 -22.13 8.94
N TRP A 3 20.75 -21.92 7.64
CA TRP A 3 19.88 -21.12 6.80
C TRP A 3 18.59 -21.91 6.57
N TYR A 4 17.48 -21.46 7.15
CA TYR A 4 16.16 -21.96 6.75
C TYR A 4 15.62 -21.04 5.66
N LYS A 5 15.33 -21.61 4.49
CA LYS A 5 14.57 -20.89 3.45
C LYS A 5 13.22 -20.49 4.03
N SER A 6 12.82 -19.24 3.79
CA SER A 6 11.48 -18.81 4.14
C SER A 6 10.47 -19.57 3.27
N PRO A 7 9.36 -20.09 3.83
CA PRO A 7 8.27 -20.68 3.05
C PRO A 7 7.35 -19.61 2.43
N ASP A 8 7.64 -18.32 2.65
CA ASP A 8 6.81 -17.20 2.21
C ASP A 8 7.07 -16.79 0.75
N TYR A 9 6.07 -16.18 0.14
CA TYR A 9 6.16 -15.62 -1.21
C TYR A 9 6.63 -14.17 -1.19
N TYR A 10 7.65 -13.87 -1.98
CA TYR A 10 8.23 -12.54 -2.15
C TYR A 10 8.17 -12.09 -3.61
N ILE A 11 8.01 -10.78 -3.82
CA ILE A 11 8.06 -10.14 -5.13
C ILE A 11 9.18 -9.08 -5.19
N GLY A 12 9.80 -8.94 -6.36
CA GLY A 12 10.90 -8.01 -6.60
C GLY A 12 10.42 -6.58 -6.88
N LEU A 13 9.92 -5.89 -5.85
CA LEU A 13 9.52 -4.49 -5.93
C LEU A 13 10.76 -3.57 -6.02
N THR A 14 10.75 -2.61 -6.92
CA THR A 14 11.88 -1.68 -7.14
C THR A 14 11.52 -0.22 -6.83
N SER A 15 10.25 0.15 -6.96
CA SER A 15 9.76 1.48 -6.60
C SER A 15 8.23 1.52 -6.49
N PHE A 16 7.72 2.65 -6.00
CA PHE A 16 6.30 2.98 -6.06
C PHE A 16 6.09 4.15 -7.02
N LYS A 17 4.94 4.18 -7.68
CA LYS A 17 4.39 5.39 -8.29
C LYS A 17 3.02 5.69 -7.70
N VAL A 18 2.74 6.97 -7.46
CA VAL A 18 1.39 7.44 -7.10
C VAL A 18 0.90 8.34 -8.21
N ASN A 19 -0.25 8.00 -8.80
CA ASN A 19 -0.81 8.71 -9.95
C ASN A 19 0.22 8.88 -11.09
N GLY A 20 1.00 7.83 -11.36
CA GLY A 20 2.07 7.80 -12.36
C GLY A 20 3.37 8.52 -11.97
N LYS A 21 3.46 9.15 -10.80
CA LYS A 21 4.66 9.88 -10.34
C LYS A 21 5.49 9.03 -9.38
N SER A 22 6.80 8.96 -9.59
CA SER A 22 7.71 8.19 -8.72
C SER A 22 7.70 8.72 -7.28
N VAL A 23 7.67 7.80 -6.32
CA VAL A 23 7.85 8.10 -4.89
C VAL A 23 9.34 7.92 -4.54
N PRO A 24 10.02 8.95 -4.01
CA PRO A 24 11.39 8.81 -3.51
C PRO A 24 11.43 7.92 -2.27
N LEU A 25 12.28 6.89 -2.29
CA LEU A 25 12.38 5.88 -1.24
C LEU A 25 13.83 5.42 -1.07
N ASN A 26 14.17 4.94 0.13
CA ASN A 26 15.40 4.17 0.32
C ASN A 26 15.23 2.77 -0.31
N ARG A 27 15.77 2.59 -1.50
CA ARG A 27 15.63 1.33 -2.27
C ARG A 27 16.31 0.14 -1.60
N THR A 28 17.24 0.35 -0.65
CA THR A 28 17.88 -0.78 0.06
C THR A 28 16.88 -1.57 0.90
N LEU A 29 15.80 -0.93 1.37
CA LEU A 29 14.72 -1.59 2.10
C LEU A 29 13.88 -2.53 1.22
N LEU A 30 13.87 -2.30 -0.10
CA LEU A 30 13.11 -3.11 -1.05
C LEU A 30 13.83 -4.40 -1.45
N ALA A 31 15.13 -4.49 -1.21
CA ALA A 31 15.92 -5.71 -1.38
C ALA A 31 15.89 -6.55 -0.10
N ILE A 32 16.03 -7.86 -0.25
CA ILE A 32 16.26 -8.78 0.88
C ILE A 32 17.77 -8.84 1.12
N ASP A 33 18.22 -8.52 2.33
CA ASP A 33 19.64 -8.58 2.70
C ASP A 33 20.12 -10.00 3.04
N GLU A 34 21.41 -10.14 3.33
CA GLU A 34 22.05 -11.43 3.68
C GLU A 34 21.49 -12.07 4.96
N ASN A 35 20.84 -11.28 5.82
CA ASN A 35 20.21 -11.71 7.06
C ASN A 35 18.72 -12.02 6.88
N GLY A 36 18.17 -11.82 5.68
CA GLY A 36 16.76 -12.05 5.35
C GLY A 36 15.83 -10.91 5.78
N PHE A 37 16.36 -9.71 6.01
CA PHE A 37 15.58 -8.49 6.26
C PHE A 37 15.30 -7.72 4.98
N GLY A 38 14.17 -7.03 4.94
CA GLY A 38 13.74 -6.24 3.80
C GLY A 38 12.83 -7.00 2.84
N GLY A 39 12.72 -6.49 1.61
CA GLY A 39 11.88 -7.09 0.58
C GLY A 39 10.38 -6.83 0.73
N THR A 40 9.64 -7.37 -0.24
CA THR A 40 8.17 -7.29 -0.30
C THR A 40 7.58 -8.69 -0.25
N ARG A 41 6.85 -9.00 0.82
CA ARG A 41 6.20 -10.28 1.05
C ARG A 41 4.69 -10.19 0.78
N LEU A 42 4.09 -11.27 0.29
CA LEU A 42 2.63 -11.42 0.21
C LEU A 42 2.07 -12.14 1.44
N SER A 43 0.95 -11.67 1.99
CA SER A 43 0.34 -12.26 3.18
C SER A 43 -1.18 -12.19 3.17
N THR A 44 -1.84 -13.33 3.35
CA THR A 44 -3.29 -13.42 3.61
C THR A 44 -3.64 -13.31 5.09
N SER A 45 -2.67 -13.40 6.00
CA SER A 45 -2.90 -13.26 7.44
C SER A 45 -2.85 -11.81 7.92
N LYS A 46 -2.41 -10.88 7.07
CA LYS A 46 -2.52 -9.44 7.30
C LYS A 46 -3.71 -8.90 6.49
N PRO A 47 -4.72 -8.28 7.12
CA PRO A 47 -5.86 -7.74 6.40
C PRO A 47 -5.47 -6.57 5.48
N TYR A 48 -4.53 -5.73 5.94
CA TYR A 48 -4.06 -4.55 5.23
C TYR A 48 -2.54 -4.60 5.06
N SER A 49 -2.04 -3.86 4.07
CA SER A 49 -0.60 -3.79 3.81
C SER A 49 0.13 -3.04 4.92
N VAL A 50 1.24 -3.62 5.37
CA VAL A 50 2.08 -3.10 6.45
C VAL A 50 3.41 -2.68 5.88
N LEU A 51 3.81 -1.42 6.09
CA LEU A 51 4.99 -0.83 5.50
C LEU A 51 5.94 -0.35 6.60
N GLN A 52 7.25 -0.55 6.40
CA GLN A 52 8.28 0.08 7.23
C GLN A 52 8.07 1.61 7.24
N SER A 53 8.25 2.26 8.38
CA SER A 53 7.78 3.65 8.60
C SER A 53 8.22 4.65 7.52
N SER A 54 9.48 4.60 7.06
CA SER A 54 9.95 5.53 6.01
C SER A 54 9.29 5.29 4.64
N ILE A 55 8.93 4.04 4.33
CA ILE A 55 8.18 3.69 3.11
C ILE A 55 6.73 4.12 3.27
N PHE A 56 6.14 3.86 4.45
CA PHE A 56 4.78 4.27 4.77
C PHE A 56 4.62 5.78 4.65
N GLU A 57 5.47 6.57 5.30
CA GLU A 57 5.44 8.04 5.26
C GLU A 57 5.57 8.56 3.83
N ALA A 58 6.51 8.03 3.05
CA ALA A 58 6.71 8.45 1.67
C ALA A 58 5.51 8.13 0.77
N LEU A 59 4.89 6.94 0.93
CA LEU A 59 3.69 6.58 0.20
C LEU A 59 2.49 7.45 0.63
N ARG A 60 2.30 7.63 1.94
CA ARG A 60 1.26 8.46 2.56
C ARG A 60 1.32 9.88 2.03
N ASP A 61 2.49 10.52 2.09
CA ASP A 61 2.67 11.91 1.72
C ASP A 61 2.48 12.11 0.21
N ALA A 62 2.97 11.18 -0.62
CA ALA A 62 2.73 11.18 -2.05
C ALA A 62 1.23 11.02 -2.38
N PHE A 63 0.54 10.11 -1.70
CA PHE A 63 -0.89 9.89 -1.87
C PHE A 63 -1.72 11.10 -1.46
N MET A 64 -1.40 11.73 -0.33
CA MET A 64 -2.06 12.95 0.14
C MET A 64 -1.85 14.10 -0.84
N LYS A 65 -0.62 14.26 -1.36
CA LYS A 65 -0.30 15.28 -2.36
C LYS A 65 -1.15 15.13 -3.62
N GLU A 66 -1.23 13.93 -4.18
CA GLU A 66 -2.01 13.69 -5.40
C GLU A 66 -3.53 13.73 -5.14
N SER A 67 -3.97 13.39 -3.93
CA SER A 67 -5.37 13.54 -3.50
C SER A 67 -5.80 15.00 -3.40
N GLY A 68 -4.88 15.92 -3.09
CA GLY A 68 -5.12 17.37 -3.09
C GLY A 68 -5.58 17.88 -4.46
N ALA A 69 -5.05 17.33 -5.56
CA ALA A 69 -5.46 17.70 -6.92
C ALA A 69 -6.90 17.24 -7.27
N LEU A 70 -7.47 16.34 -6.48
CA LEU A 70 -8.85 15.85 -6.61
C LEU A 70 -9.82 16.57 -5.65
N ASN A 71 -9.35 17.55 -4.86
CA ASN A 71 -10.14 18.24 -3.84
C ASN A 71 -10.81 17.31 -2.82
N LEU A 72 -10.13 16.22 -2.44
CA LEU A 72 -10.64 15.31 -1.40
C LEU A 72 -10.51 15.96 -0.02
N THR A 73 -11.58 15.89 0.79
CA THR A 73 -11.61 16.48 2.13
C THR A 73 -11.06 15.50 3.14
N LEU A 74 -9.95 15.83 3.80
CA LEU A 74 -9.44 15.06 4.94
C LEU A 74 -10.45 15.07 6.09
N ILE A 75 -10.62 13.92 6.73
CA ILE A 75 -11.38 13.78 7.98
C ILE A 75 -10.46 13.26 9.09
N LYS A 76 -10.96 13.21 10.33
CA LYS A 76 -10.22 12.61 11.43
C LYS A 76 -9.82 11.17 11.05
N PRO A 77 -8.54 10.78 11.22
CA PRO A 77 -8.09 9.42 11.00
C PRO A 77 -8.90 8.42 11.83
N VAL A 78 -9.08 7.22 11.29
CA VAL A 78 -9.77 6.13 11.96
C VAL A 78 -8.80 4.98 12.07
N GLU A 79 -8.47 4.59 13.30
CA GLU A 79 -7.52 3.51 13.53
C GLU A 79 -7.94 2.22 12.80
N PRO A 80 -6.98 1.49 12.20
CA PRO A 80 -5.52 1.71 12.25
C PRO A 80 -4.97 2.66 11.17
N PHE A 81 -5.82 3.39 10.44
CA PHE A 81 -5.41 4.20 9.29
C PHE A 81 -5.11 5.65 9.67
N GLU A 82 -4.05 6.21 9.08
CA GLU A 82 -3.65 7.61 9.35
C GLU A 82 -4.24 8.62 8.38
N VAL A 83 -4.72 8.19 7.21
CA VAL A 83 -5.24 9.09 6.18
C VAL A 83 -6.63 8.62 5.77
N CYS A 84 -7.62 9.48 6.03
CA CYS A 84 -9.01 9.24 5.69
C CYS A 84 -9.62 10.48 5.03
N TYR A 85 -10.51 10.25 4.08
CA TYR A 85 -11.22 11.29 3.35
C TYR A 85 -12.73 11.11 3.50
N GLY A 86 -13.47 12.21 3.57
CA GLY A 86 -14.93 12.19 3.62
C GLY A 86 -15.53 11.61 2.33
N ALA A 87 -16.54 10.75 2.46
CA ALA A 87 -17.11 10.05 1.31
C ALA A 87 -17.88 10.96 0.33
N GLU A 88 -18.39 12.10 0.80
CA GLU A 88 -19.27 13.01 0.04
C GLU A 88 -18.71 13.44 -1.32
N ARG A 89 -17.40 13.71 -1.41
CA ARG A 89 -16.75 14.21 -2.64
C ARG A 89 -16.03 13.14 -3.44
N ILE A 90 -16.06 11.89 -2.98
CA ILE A 90 -15.41 10.78 -3.66
C ILE A 90 -16.39 10.16 -4.65
N THR A 91 -16.08 10.32 -5.94
CA THR A 91 -16.85 9.68 -7.01
C THR A 91 -16.61 8.17 -7.01
N SER A 92 -17.68 7.37 -7.07
CA SER A 92 -17.58 5.92 -7.26
C SER A 92 -17.33 5.57 -8.73
N THR A 93 -16.49 4.57 -8.97
CA THR A 93 -16.19 4.03 -10.31
C THR A 93 -16.30 2.51 -10.30
N THR A 94 -16.20 1.87 -11.47
CA THR A 94 -16.12 0.40 -11.56
C THR A 94 -14.88 -0.18 -10.90
N MET A 95 -13.84 0.65 -10.64
CA MET A 95 -12.59 0.26 -9.97
C MET A 95 -12.53 0.79 -8.53
N GLY A 96 -13.69 1.02 -7.91
CA GLY A 96 -13.81 1.57 -6.56
C GLY A 96 -13.80 3.11 -6.50
N PRO A 97 -13.56 3.72 -5.33
CA PRO A 97 -13.53 5.17 -5.16
C PRO A 97 -12.47 5.84 -6.05
N ARG A 98 -12.80 6.98 -6.66
CA ARG A 98 -11.87 7.78 -7.46
C ARG A 98 -10.84 8.47 -6.57
N VAL A 99 -9.67 7.87 -6.47
CA VAL A 99 -8.49 8.34 -5.72
C VAL A 99 -7.23 8.16 -6.58
N PRO A 100 -6.05 8.67 -6.18
CA PRO A 100 -4.80 8.37 -6.86
C PRO A 100 -4.56 6.85 -6.94
N THR A 101 -4.11 6.36 -8.10
CA THR A 101 -3.65 4.96 -8.23
C THR A 101 -2.27 4.80 -7.59
N ILE A 102 -1.98 3.60 -7.10
CA ILE A 102 -0.66 3.23 -6.58
C ILE A 102 -0.12 2.11 -7.47
N ASP A 103 1.05 2.29 -8.06
CA ASP A 103 1.70 1.26 -8.88
C ASP A 103 2.91 0.71 -8.12
N LEU A 104 2.90 -0.61 -7.89
CA LEU A 104 4.03 -1.37 -7.37
C LEU A 104 4.93 -1.78 -8.56
N VAL A 105 6.04 -1.08 -8.77
CA VAL A 105 6.92 -1.28 -9.94
C VAL A 105 7.87 -2.45 -9.70
N LEU A 106 7.84 -3.45 -10.58
CA LEU A 106 8.63 -4.67 -10.45
C LEU A 106 9.95 -4.57 -11.23
N GLN A 107 10.23 -5.51 -12.13
CA GLN A 107 11.52 -5.63 -12.82
C GLN A 107 11.82 -4.51 -13.83
N SER A 108 10.81 -3.72 -14.23
CA SER A 108 10.98 -2.57 -15.12
C SER A 108 9.85 -1.57 -14.93
N ASP A 109 10.03 -0.35 -15.41
CA ASP A 109 9.02 0.73 -15.31
C ASP A 109 7.67 0.40 -15.98
N GLU A 110 7.66 -0.52 -16.94
CA GLU A 110 6.48 -0.97 -17.68
C GLU A 110 5.80 -2.17 -17.01
N VAL A 111 6.49 -2.88 -16.12
CA VAL A 111 5.93 -4.01 -15.39
C VAL A 111 5.61 -3.59 -13.96
N TYR A 112 4.33 -3.34 -13.71
CA TYR A 112 3.84 -2.91 -12.42
C TYR A 112 2.52 -3.59 -12.07
N TRP A 113 2.29 -3.78 -10.78
CA TRP A 113 0.99 -4.11 -10.24
C TRP A 113 0.29 -2.82 -9.80
N ARG A 114 -0.78 -2.45 -10.52
CA ARG A 114 -1.62 -1.30 -10.20
C ARG A 114 -2.66 -1.64 -9.15
N ILE A 115 -2.68 -0.84 -8.09
CA ILE A 115 -3.68 -0.84 -7.03
C ILE A 115 -4.64 0.33 -7.29
N TYR A 116 -5.89 -0.01 -7.58
CA TYR A 116 -6.98 0.95 -7.75
C TYR A 116 -7.67 1.27 -6.42
N GLY A 117 -8.60 2.24 -6.45
CA GLY A 117 -9.37 2.65 -5.27
C GLY A 117 -10.07 1.51 -4.54
N SER A 118 -10.52 0.47 -5.25
CA SER A 118 -11.11 -0.75 -4.68
C SER A 118 -10.17 -1.46 -3.71
N ASN A 119 -8.86 -1.45 -3.98
CA ASN A 119 -7.85 -2.18 -3.22
C ASN A 119 -6.92 -1.25 -2.42
N SER A 120 -6.93 0.07 -2.69
CA SER A 120 -6.17 1.06 -1.93
C SER A 120 -6.97 1.69 -0.80
N MET A 121 -8.31 1.74 -0.90
CA MET A 121 -9.17 2.42 0.07
C MET A 121 -10.08 1.45 0.82
N VAL A 122 -10.30 1.72 2.10
CA VAL A 122 -11.20 0.99 3.00
C VAL A 122 -12.35 1.92 3.36
N ARG A 123 -13.59 1.50 3.10
CA ARG A 123 -14.76 2.30 3.49
C ARG A 123 -15.08 2.09 4.96
N ILE A 124 -15.20 3.18 5.70
CA ILE A 124 -15.62 3.17 7.10
C ILE A 124 -16.90 3.99 7.20
N ARG A 125 -17.97 3.32 7.63
CA ARG A 125 -19.28 3.94 7.84
C ARG A 125 -19.81 3.57 9.23
N SER A 126 -19.96 4.58 10.07
CA SER A 126 -20.56 4.50 11.41
C SER A 126 -21.44 5.74 11.63
N GLU A 127 -22.02 5.90 12.83
CA GLU A 127 -22.94 7.00 13.15
C GLU A 127 -22.33 8.40 12.88
N ASN A 128 -21.03 8.57 13.16
CA ASN A 128 -20.34 9.87 13.07
C ASN A 128 -19.24 9.92 12.00
N VAL A 129 -19.07 8.84 11.21
CA VAL A 129 -18.01 8.72 10.21
C VAL A 129 -18.59 8.11 8.94
N ASP A 130 -18.44 8.79 7.80
CA ASP A 130 -18.59 8.18 6.47
C ASP A 130 -17.40 8.63 5.62
N GLY A 131 -16.44 7.73 5.47
CA GLY A 131 -15.17 8.04 4.82
C GLY A 131 -14.47 6.85 4.21
N TRP A 132 -13.46 7.16 3.41
CA TRP A 132 -12.55 6.22 2.79
C TRP A 132 -11.16 6.45 3.34
N CYS A 133 -10.58 5.42 3.95
CA CYS A 133 -9.24 5.46 4.52
C CYS A 133 -8.23 4.73 3.63
N LEU A 134 -7.01 5.26 3.54
CA LEU A 134 -5.92 4.61 2.82
C LEU A 134 -5.55 3.31 3.55
N GLY A 135 -5.73 2.17 2.89
CA GLY A 135 -5.61 0.81 3.43
C GLY A 135 -4.18 0.32 3.63
N PHE A 136 -3.28 1.20 4.07
CA PHE A 136 -1.87 0.93 4.37
C PHE A 136 -1.60 1.39 5.80
N VAL A 137 -0.80 0.63 6.54
CA VAL A 137 -0.49 0.90 7.96
C VAL A 137 1.02 0.96 8.21
N ASP A 138 1.43 1.80 9.16
CA ASP A 138 2.81 1.85 9.64
C ASP A 138 3.16 0.58 10.44
N GLY A 139 4.21 -0.11 10.01
CA GLY A 139 4.75 -1.32 10.63
C GLY A 139 5.90 -1.06 11.61
N GLY A 140 6.31 0.20 11.79
CA GLY A 140 7.45 0.59 12.61
C GLY A 140 8.78 0.56 11.87
N LEU A 141 9.86 0.82 12.63
CA LEU A 141 11.20 1.04 12.08
C LEU A 141 11.90 -0.24 11.63
N GLU A 142 11.67 -1.36 12.33
CA GLU A 142 12.43 -2.60 12.18
C GLU A 142 11.55 -3.85 11.87
N PRO A 143 10.63 -3.80 10.90
CA PRO A 143 9.92 -5.00 10.48
C PRO A 143 10.87 -5.95 9.74
N LYS A 144 10.70 -7.27 9.91
CA LYS A 144 11.51 -8.27 9.19
C LYS A 144 11.42 -8.10 7.68
N SER A 145 10.22 -7.92 7.14
CA SER A 145 10.02 -7.53 5.74
C SER A 145 9.60 -6.08 5.69
N SER A 146 10.27 -5.28 4.87
CA SER A 146 9.98 -3.85 4.79
C SER A 146 8.58 -3.57 4.25
N ILE A 147 8.03 -4.47 3.44
CA ILE A 147 6.66 -4.40 2.96
C ILE A 147 6.01 -5.77 3.09
N VAL A 148 4.82 -5.80 3.67
CA VAL A 148 3.91 -6.94 3.60
C VAL A 148 2.65 -6.48 2.89
N ILE A 149 2.39 -7.02 1.69
CA ILE A 149 1.13 -6.77 0.97
C ILE A 149 0.04 -7.64 1.60
N GLY A 150 -0.97 -6.98 2.14
CA GLY A 150 -2.10 -7.61 2.84
C GLY A 150 -3.24 -8.02 1.92
N ALA A 151 -4.19 -8.78 2.47
CA ALA A 151 -5.32 -9.36 1.77
C ALA A 151 -6.14 -8.33 0.97
N HIS A 152 -6.51 -7.20 1.59
CA HIS A 152 -7.31 -6.15 0.95
C HIS A 152 -6.70 -5.65 -0.37
N GLN A 153 -5.37 -5.61 -0.48
CA GLN A 153 -4.68 -5.12 -1.67
C GLN A 153 -4.73 -6.07 -2.86
N PHE A 154 -5.03 -7.36 -2.64
CA PHE A 154 -5.14 -8.35 -3.71
C PHE A 154 -6.50 -9.06 -3.78
N GLU A 155 -7.48 -8.63 -3.00
CA GLU A 155 -8.88 -9.00 -3.22
C GLU A 155 -9.30 -8.68 -4.66
N ASP A 156 -10.14 -9.54 -5.23
CA ASP A 156 -10.61 -9.47 -6.62
C ASP A 156 -9.49 -9.51 -7.69
N ASN A 157 -8.28 -9.94 -7.33
CA ASN A 157 -7.17 -10.17 -8.24
C ASN A 157 -6.80 -11.66 -8.30
N LEU A 158 -6.60 -12.20 -9.50
CA LEU A 158 -6.05 -13.55 -9.68
C LEU A 158 -4.53 -13.50 -9.51
N LEU A 159 -4.02 -14.09 -8.44
CA LEU A 159 -2.58 -14.31 -8.24
C LEU A 159 -2.25 -15.79 -8.44
N GLN A 160 -1.42 -16.08 -9.44
CA GLN A 160 -0.89 -17.43 -9.67
C GLN A 160 0.50 -17.54 -9.06
N PHE A 161 0.71 -18.64 -8.33
CA PHE A 161 2.00 -19.04 -7.78
C PHE A 161 2.39 -20.36 -8.45
N ASP A 162 3.51 -20.37 -9.19
CA ASP A 162 4.01 -21.49 -10.01
C ASP A 162 5.47 -21.80 -9.61
#